data_AF-A0A3B9P118-F1
#
_entry.id   AF-A0A3B9P118-F1
#
_cell.length_a   1.000
_cell.length_b   1.000
_cell.length_c   1.000
_cell.angle_alpha   90.00
_cell.angle_beta   90.00
_cell.angle_gamma   90.00
#
_symmetry.space_group_name_H-M   'P 1'
#
loop_
_entity.id
_entity.type
_entity.pdbx_description
1 polymer ?
#
loop_
_entity_poly.entity_id
_entity_poly.type
_entity_poly.pdbx_seq_one_letter_code
_entity_poly.pdbx_strand_id
1 'polypeptide(L)'
;MKTVLTQSRRIVVKVGSSLVTNQGTGLDMSALGNWAGQIATLRTQGCEVVLVSSGAIAEGMQRLGWKQRPSAVHELQAAAAVGQM
;
A
#
# COMPACT_ATOMS: atom_id res chain seq x y z
N MET A 1 -19.75 8.67 -19.99
CA MET A 1 -19.30 7.43 -20.66
C MET A 1 -19.18 6.35 -19.59
N LYS A 2 -19.86 5.20 -19.73
CA LYS A 2 -19.73 4.10 -18.77
C LYS A 2 -18.40 3.39 -19.03
N THR A 3 -17.64 3.11 -17.97
CA THR A 3 -16.39 2.33 -18.03
C THR A 3 -16.62 0.95 -17.43
N VAL A 4 -15.72 0.01 -17.74
CA VAL A 4 -15.71 -1.32 -17.10
C VAL A 4 -15.67 -1.21 -15.56
N LEU A 5 -14.99 -0.19 -15.03
CA LEU A 5 -14.92 0.07 -13.59
C LEU A 5 -16.29 0.47 -13.03
N THR A 6 -17.02 1.38 -13.70
CA THR A 6 -18.36 1.82 -13.24
C THR A 6 -19.43 0.73 -13.29
N GLN A 7 -19.16 -0.38 -14.00
CA GLN A 7 -20.05 -1.54 -14.11
C GLN A 7 -19.60 -2.72 -13.24
N SER A 8 -18.43 -2.63 -12.60
CA SER A 8 -17.86 -3.70 -11.81
C SER A 8 -18.37 -3.66 -10.38
N ARG A 9 -18.97 -4.77 -9.93
CA ARG A 9 -19.38 -4.94 -8.52
C ARG A 9 -18.19 -5.22 -7.61
N ARG A 10 -17.21 -6.03 -8.06
CA ARG A 10 -16.04 -6.42 -7.28
C ARG A 10 -14.76 -5.95 -7.97
N ILE A 11 -13.90 -5.28 -7.21
CA ILE A 11 -12.70 -4.60 -7.71
C ILE A 11 -11.50 -5.00 -6.85
N VAL A 12 -10.42 -5.43 -7.49
CA VAL A 12 -9.10 -5.56 -6.84
C VAL A 12 -8.30 -4.31 -7.16
N VAL A 13 -7.98 -3.51 -6.14
CA VAL A 13 -7.14 -2.32 -6.28
C VAL A 13 -5.73 -2.69 -5.85
N LYS A 14 -4.78 -2.63 -6.78
CA LYS A 14 -3.36 -2.82 -6.46
C LYS A 14 -2.64 -1.48 -6.43
N VAL A 15 -2.02 -1.16 -5.30
CA VAL A 15 -1.23 0.07 -5.12
C VAL A 15 0.25 -0.29 -5.01
N GLY A 16 1.07 0.31 -5.88
CA GLY A 16 2.51 0.08 -5.92
C GLY A 16 3.27 0.84 -4.83
N SER A 17 4.49 0.39 -4.51
CA SER A 17 5.32 0.98 -3.45
C SER A 17 5.50 2.49 -3.59
N SER A 18 5.76 2.99 -4.81
CA SER A 18 5.98 4.42 -5.06
C SER A 18 4.79 5.31 -4.73
N LEU A 19 3.58 4.75 -4.59
CA LEU A 19 2.34 5.47 -4.29
C LEU A 19 1.93 5.40 -2.80
N VAL A 20 2.69 4.67 -1.98
CA VAL A 20 2.42 4.49 -0.54
C VAL A 20 3.63 4.78 0.33
N THR A 21 4.81 5.04 -0.26
CA THR A 21 6.06 5.29 0.47
C THR A 21 6.62 6.68 0.16
N ASN A 22 7.16 7.36 1.17
CA ASN A 22 7.78 8.67 1.06
C ASN A 22 9.28 8.58 0.70
N GLN A 23 9.59 8.10 -0.51
CA GLN A 23 10.95 8.03 -1.07
C GLN A 23 12.04 7.47 -0.14
N GLY A 24 11.71 6.43 0.64
CA GLY A 24 12.66 5.78 1.56
C GLY A 24 12.61 6.28 3.01
N THR A 25 11.74 7.24 3.32
CA THR A 25 11.46 7.67 4.71
C THR A 25 10.27 6.93 5.33
N GLY A 26 9.95 5.74 4.80
CA GLY A 26 8.82 4.91 5.23
C GLY A 26 7.52 5.24 4.50
N LEU A 27 6.38 5.11 5.19
CA LEU A 27 5.05 5.27 4.58
C LEU A 27 4.64 6.75 4.40
N ASP A 28 3.93 7.02 3.30
CA ASP A 28 3.23 8.29 3.09
C ASP A 28 1.81 8.19 3.65
N MET A 29 1.62 8.68 4.88
CA MET A 29 0.34 8.64 5.57
C MET A 29 -0.76 9.46 4.89
N SER A 30 -0.40 10.53 4.17
CA SER A 30 -1.36 11.34 3.42
C SER A 30 -1.89 10.57 2.22
N ALA A 31 -0.99 9.94 1.46
CA ALA A 31 -1.36 9.08 0.34
C ALA A 31 -2.24 7.90 0.80
N LEU A 32 -1.87 7.24 1.91
CA LEU A 32 -2.68 6.15 2.49
C LEU A 32 -4.08 6.62 2.89
N GLY A 33 -4.21 7.78 3.54
CA GLY A 33 -5.50 8.37 3.87
C GLY A 33 -6.36 8.63 2.61
N ASN A 34 -5.75 9.15 1.55
CA ASN A 34 -6.44 9.40 0.28
C ASN A 34 -6.92 8.10 -0.40
N TRP A 35 -6.13 7.02 -0.36
CA TRP A 35 -6.55 5.72 -0.87
C TRP A 35 -7.69 5.13 -0.03
N ALA A 36 -7.57 5.20 1.29
CA ALA A 36 -8.61 4.74 2.21
C ALA A 36 -9.94 5.48 1.98
N GLY A 37 -9.91 6.80 1.82
CA GLY A 37 -11.11 7.61 1.55
C GLY A 37 -11.78 7.27 0.21
N GLN A 38 -11.00 7.05 -0.85
CA GLN A 38 -11.54 6.64 -2.14
C GLN A 38 -12.15 5.23 -2.10
N ILE A 39 -11.49 4.28 -1.44
CA ILE A 39 -12.02 2.92 -1.24
C ILE A 39 -13.30 2.96 -0.41
N ALA A 40 -13.34 3.76 0.67
CA ALA A 40 -14.54 3.93 1.48
C ALA A 40 -15.72 4.47 0.63
N THR A 41 -15.47 5.46 -0.23
CA THR A 41 -16.48 5.98 -1.17
C THR A 41 -17.01 4.90 -2.12
N LEU A 42 -16.14 4.04 -2.66
CA LEU A 42 -16.59 2.92 -3.51
C LEU A 42 -17.40 1.89 -2.70
N ARG A 43 -17.01 1.62 -1.46
CA ARG A 43 -17.73 0.70 -0.57
C ARG A 43 -19.13 1.21 -0.24
N THR A 44 -19.32 2.51 -0.01
CA THR A 44 -20.65 3.10 0.24
C THR A 44 -21.55 3.06 -1.00
N GLN A 45 -20.97 3.02 -2.21
CA GLN A 45 -21.68 2.83 -3.47
C GLN A 45 -22.04 1.35 -3.75
N GLY A 46 -21.74 0.43 -2.83
CA GLY A 46 -22.06 -1.00 -2.96
C GLY A 46 -20.99 -1.83 -3.66
N CYS A 47 -19.81 -1.26 -3.96
CA CYS A 47 -18.70 -2.04 -4.49
C CYS A 47 -18.05 -2.92 -3.41
N GLU A 48 -17.56 -4.08 -3.83
CA GLU A 48 -16.72 -4.98 -3.04
C GLU A 48 -15.27 -4.73 -3.44
N VAL A 49 -14.45 -4.27 -2.50
CA VAL A 49 -13.06 -3.88 -2.79
C VAL A 49 -12.10 -4.77 -2.03
N VAL A 50 -11.13 -5.35 -2.75
CA VAL A 50 -9.95 -6.00 -2.18
C VAL A 50 -8.75 -5.11 -2.47
N LEU A 51 -8.00 -4.75 -1.42
CA LEU A 51 -6.78 -3.96 -1.55
C LEU A 51 -5.57 -4.89 -1.56
N VAL A 52 -4.68 -4.71 -2.54
CA VAL A 52 -3.34 -5.30 -2.58
C VAL A 52 -2.33 -4.15 -2.50
N SER A 53 -1.75 -3.91 -1.34
CA SER A 53 -0.79 -2.83 -1.12
C SER A 53 0.64 -3.34 -1.01
N SER A 54 1.58 -2.54 -1.51
CA SER A 54 3.01 -2.65 -1.18
C SER A 54 3.32 -1.87 0.11
N GLY A 55 4.60 -1.67 0.44
CA GLY A 55 5.04 -0.73 1.49
C GLY A 55 5.70 -1.38 2.72
N ALA A 56 5.42 -2.66 2.99
CA ALA A 56 5.89 -3.35 4.20
C ALA A 56 7.42 -3.27 4.41
N ILE A 57 8.23 -3.47 3.36
CA ILE A 57 9.69 -3.36 3.49
C ILE A 57 10.12 -1.93 3.81
N ALA A 58 9.50 -0.92 3.19
CA ALA A 58 9.87 0.48 3.42
C ALA A 58 9.53 0.91 4.86
N GLU A 59 8.35 0.51 5.36
CA GLU A 59 7.97 0.72 6.76
C GLU A 59 8.91 -0.02 7.71
N GLY A 60 9.25 -1.27 7.40
CA GLY A 60 10.18 -2.06 8.21
C GLY A 60 11.56 -1.44 8.28
N MET A 61 12.08 -0.94 7.16
CA MET A 61 13.34 -0.20 7.12
C MET A 61 13.30 1.04 8.01
N GLN A 62 12.20 1.82 7.98
CA GLN A 62 12.04 2.98 8.86
C GLN A 62 12.07 2.57 10.33
N ARG A 63 11.30 1.54 10.71
CA ARG A 63 11.23 1.04 12.10
C ARG A 63 12.55 0.46 12.60
N LEU A 64 13.30 -0.20 11.73
CA LEU A 64 14.62 -0.77 12.03
C LEU A 64 15.76 0.27 11.96
N GLY A 65 15.47 1.51 11.55
CA GLY A 65 16.48 2.56 11.39
C GLY A 65 17.43 2.36 10.20
N TRP A 66 17.04 1.56 9.20
CA TRP A 66 17.85 1.26 8.02
C TRP A 66 17.70 2.35 6.95
N LYS A 67 18.80 3.04 6.64
CA LYS A 67 18.83 4.12 5.65
C LYS A 67 18.95 3.63 4.21
N GLN A 68 19.45 2.41 4.01
CA GLN A 68 19.65 1.82 2.70
C GLN A 68 18.88 0.51 2.61
N ARG A 69 18.32 0.25 1.43
CA ARG A 69 17.57 -0.98 1.19
C ARG A 69 18.55 -2.16 1.20
N PRO A 70 18.33 -3.18 2.05
CA PRO A 70 19.19 -4.36 2.05
C PRO A 70 19.03 -5.15 0.74
N SER A 71 20.08 -5.89 0.37
CA SER A 71 20.07 -6.80 -0.77
C SER A 71 19.89 -8.26 -0.35
N ALA A 72 20.25 -8.61 0.89
CA ALA A 72 20.11 -9.96 1.39
C ALA A 72 18.64 -10.32 1.62
N VAL A 73 18.22 -11.50 1.18
CA VAL A 73 16.82 -11.95 1.24
C VAL A 73 16.29 -12.00 2.68
N HIS A 74 17.11 -12.47 3.63
CA HIS A 74 16.69 -12.58 5.03
C HIS A 74 16.48 -11.20 5.68
N GLU A 75 17.29 -10.20 5.33
CA GLU A 75 17.10 -8.81 5.80
C GLU A 75 15.84 -8.20 5.18
N LEU A 76 15.60 -8.44 3.88
CA LEU A 76 14.37 -8.02 3.22
C LEU A 76 13.12 -8.64 3.86
N GLN A 77 13.19 -9.92 4.22
CA GLN A 77 12.12 -10.61 4.93
C GLN A 77 11.92 -10.07 6.35
N ALA A 78 13.02 -9.78 7.08
CA ALA A 78 12.95 -9.18 8.39
C ALA A 78 12.27 -7.80 8.34
N ALA A 79 12.67 -6.93 7.40
CA ALA A 79 12.00 -5.64 7.20
C ALA A 79 10.52 -5.83 6.80
N ALA A 80 10.21 -6.74 5.86
CA ALA A 80 8.84 -7.01 5.47
C ALA A 80 7.96 -7.43 6.68
N ALA A 81 8.47 -8.33 7.53
CA ALA A 81 7.74 -8.79 8.71
C ALA A 81 7.51 -7.65 9.73
N VAL A 82 8.54 -6.85 10.02
CA VAL A 82 8.45 -5.72 10.96
C VAL A 82 7.51 -4.63 10.46
N GLY A 83 7.56 -4.30 9.17
CA GLY A 83 6.74 -3.24 8.59
C GLY A 83 5.33 -3.65 8.19
N GLN A 84 4.98 -4.94 8.27
CA GLN A 84 3.62 -5.41 8.04
C GLN A 84 2.69 -5.17 9.24
N MET A 85 3.26 -5.03 10.45
CA MET A 85 2.53 -4.82 11.71
C MET A 85 1.98 -3.41 11.87
#